data_AF-A0A6C2D6S8-F1
#
_entry.id   AF-A0A6C2D6S8-F1
#
_cell.length_a   1.000
_cell.length_b   1.000
_cell.length_c   1.000
_cell.angle_alpha   90.00
_cell.angle_beta   90.00
_cell.angle_gamma   90.00
#
_symmetry.space_group_name_H-M   'P 1'
#
loop_
_entity.id
_entity.type
_entity.pdbx_description
1 polymer ?
#
loop_
_entity_poly.entity_id
_entity_poly.type
_entity_poly.pdbx_seq_one_letter_code
_entity_poly.pdbx_strand_id
1 'polypeptide(L)'
;MGVRDLLAKHDDERFISFTDLLDVVAEAEGVPTKEVARAFSVCHLLHKVEVQLRKYDNNEISEGGFALAFHDLQEAISNTHINASADVLSEARHAEAGFLRQEVAVTLQECGITVPPCLLKGRGTPLWKHVYAVRQWVGLQAAASILTGKEPGAADSDDHQDFYHWREALKDAANSQLIATRDGESALLNSIELSQADIRNWCDRNGFVWPIPMPAPLSDAPSTTWISLSDNLTEVSRERDTLQAELEKVTRERDEARAEEARRHESWQLESQMGEIITEDRNQERARNSKLSAEVARLQTELTRLQATPTPITKDHSAIQGETFAALLEAVNDYPAWAAARTRTEPPLLKEVLSWLQGKTKDDRTAYVAHRVVAEHFALKRSC
;
A
#
# COMPACT_ATOMS: atom_id res chain seq x y z
N MET A 1 5.51 -24.41 8.70
CA MET A 1 6.27 -24.08 9.91
C MET A 1 6.49 -22.58 9.89
N GLY A 2 5.69 -21.85 10.66
CA GLY A 2 5.71 -20.38 10.67
C GLY A 2 6.88 -19.85 11.49
N VAL A 3 7.25 -18.58 11.29
CA VAL A 3 8.28 -17.90 12.10
C VAL A 3 7.97 -18.02 13.59
N ARG A 4 6.69 -18.02 13.99
CA ARG A 4 6.24 -18.31 15.38
C ARG A 4 6.63 -19.70 15.89
N ASP A 5 6.57 -20.74 15.06
CA ASP A 5 6.94 -22.11 15.46
C ASP A 5 8.46 -22.25 15.59
N LEU A 6 9.23 -21.46 14.83
CA LEU A 6 10.68 -21.38 14.93
C LEU A 6 11.13 -20.54 16.13
N LEU A 7 10.38 -19.48 16.47
CA LEU A 7 10.61 -18.65 17.65
C LEU A 7 10.22 -19.36 18.96
N ALA A 8 9.07 -20.05 19.01
CA ALA A 8 8.68 -20.86 20.17
C ALA A 8 9.71 -21.98 20.47
N LYS A 9 10.41 -22.48 19.45
CA LYS A 9 11.46 -23.51 19.61
C LYS A 9 12.82 -22.95 20.05
N HIS A 10 13.06 -21.65 19.88
CA HIS A 10 14.36 -21.01 20.16
C HIS A 10 14.34 -20.01 21.34
N ASP A 11 13.19 -19.41 21.70
CA ASP A 11 13.09 -18.29 22.64
C ASP A 11 12.21 -18.49 23.90
N ASP A 12 11.39 -19.55 23.96
CA ASP A 12 10.39 -19.76 25.04
C ASP A 12 10.97 -19.80 26.47
N GLU A 13 12.28 -20.06 26.64
CA GLU A 13 12.90 -20.12 27.97
C GLU A 13 13.44 -18.78 28.48
N ARG A 14 13.68 -17.78 27.62
CA ARG A 14 14.41 -16.55 28.01
C ARG A 14 13.62 -15.27 27.81
N PHE A 15 12.82 -15.17 26.76
CA PHE A 15 12.05 -13.96 26.47
C PHE A 15 10.61 -14.11 26.95
N ILE A 16 10.02 -13.01 27.39
CA ILE A 16 8.60 -12.93 27.72
C ILE A 16 8.06 -11.61 27.18
N SER A 17 7.00 -11.67 26.38
CA SER A 17 6.33 -10.46 25.91
C SER A 17 5.74 -9.70 27.10
N PHE A 18 5.53 -8.39 26.98
CA PHE A 18 4.92 -7.63 28.07
C PHE A 18 3.52 -8.15 28.41
N THR A 19 2.74 -8.57 27.41
CA THR A 19 1.40 -9.13 27.61
C THR A 19 1.46 -10.44 28.39
N ASP A 20 2.35 -11.36 28.00
CA ASP A 20 2.53 -12.63 28.70
C ASP A 20 3.05 -12.42 30.12
N LEU A 21 3.88 -11.40 30.35
CA LEU A 21 4.34 -11.03 31.69
C LEU A 21 3.18 -10.60 32.58
N LEU A 22 2.28 -9.76 32.06
CA LEU A 22 1.10 -9.33 32.82
C LEU A 22 0.20 -10.51 33.16
N ASP A 23 -0.02 -11.42 32.21
CA ASP A 23 -0.86 -12.62 32.42
C ASP A 23 -0.22 -13.58 33.44
N VAL A 24 1.09 -13.77 33.39
CA VAL A 24 1.83 -14.59 34.35
C VAL A 24 1.80 -14.01 35.77
N VAL A 25 1.90 -12.68 35.91
CA VAL A 25 1.78 -12.02 37.21
C VAL A 25 0.33 -12.06 37.71
N ALA A 26 -0.64 -11.89 36.82
CA ALA A 26 -2.07 -11.96 37.13
C ALA A 26 -2.46 -13.35 37.66
N GLU A 27 -2.00 -14.41 37.01
CA GLU A 27 -2.22 -15.78 37.44
C GLU A 27 -1.59 -16.07 38.80
N ALA A 28 -0.38 -15.58 39.05
CA ALA A 28 0.33 -15.80 40.30
C ALA A 28 -0.29 -15.07 41.50
N GLU A 29 -0.76 -13.84 41.29
CA GLU A 29 -1.39 -13.01 42.34
C GLU A 29 -2.90 -13.26 42.45
N GLY A 30 -3.49 -14.07 41.56
CA GLY A 30 -4.92 -14.41 41.57
C GLY A 30 -5.84 -13.22 41.24
N VAL A 31 -5.33 -12.25 40.48
CA VAL A 31 -6.03 -11.01 40.10
C VAL A 31 -6.17 -10.93 38.57
N PRO A 32 -7.17 -10.24 38.02
CA PRO A 32 -7.29 -10.10 36.57
C PRO A 32 -6.12 -9.29 35.98
N THR A 33 -5.67 -9.63 34.77
CA THR A 33 -4.59 -8.93 34.03
C THR A 33 -4.76 -7.42 33.98
N LYS A 34 -6.01 -6.94 33.95
CA LYS A 34 -6.38 -5.52 33.96
C LYS A 34 -5.98 -4.81 35.26
N GLU A 35 -6.06 -5.48 36.39
CA GLU A 35 -5.64 -4.94 37.69
C GLU A 35 -4.11 -4.91 37.80
N VAL A 36 -3.43 -5.93 37.25
CA VAL A 36 -1.96 -5.94 37.15
C VAL A 36 -1.47 -4.81 36.25
N ALA A 37 -2.07 -4.61 35.07
CA ALA A 37 -1.72 -3.51 34.17
C ALA A 37 -1.91 -2.14 34.85
N ARG A 38 -2.99 -1.97 35.61
CA ARG A 38 -3.22 -0.76 36.42
C ARG A 38 -2.16 -0.60 37.52
N ALA A 39 -1.79 -1.67 38.22
CA ALA A 39 -0.73 -1.63 39.23
C ALA A 39 0.61 -1.25 38.60
N PHE A 40 0.91 -1.76 37.40
CA PHE A 40 2.12 -1.41 36.66
C PHE A 40 2.21 0.07 36.29
N SER A 41 1.06 0.68 35.96
CA SER A 41 0.93 2.13 35.72
C SER A 41 1.01 2.96 37.01
N VAL A 42 0.19 2.64 38.01
CA VAL A 42 0.05 3.42 39.25
C VAL A 42 1.32 3.37 40.11
N CYS A 43 1.97 2.20 40.18
CA CYS A 43 3.17 2.01 41.00
C CYS A 43 4.48 2.42 40.29
N HIS A 44 4.40 3.05 39.10
CA HIS A 44 5.55 3.40 38.26
C HIS A 44 6.46 2.20 37.94
N LEU A 45 5.92 0.97 38.03
CA LEU A 45 6.67 -0.24 37.76
C LEU A 45 7.05 -0.31 36.30
N LEU A 46 6.17 0.19 35.41
CA LEU A 46 6.46 0.31 33.99
C LEU A 46 7.77 1.07 33.74
N HIS A 47 7.98 2.17 34.46
CA HIS A 47 9.20 3.00 34.33
C HIS A 47 10.44 2.30 34.92
N LYS A 48 10.26 1.44 35.93
CA LYS A 48 11.36 0.63 36.47
C LYS A 48 11.76 -0.51 35.54
N VAL A 49 10.79 -1.14 34.88
CA VAL A 49 11.08 -2.20 33.90
C VAL A 49 11.42 -1.66 32.52
N GLU A 50 11.14 -0.39 32.22
CA GLU A 50 11.44 0.29 30.94
C GLU A 50 12.90 0.12 30.52
N VAL A 51 13.83 0.23 31.47
CA VAL A 51 15.28 0.08 31.22
C VAL A 51 15.64 -1.32 30.72
N GLN A 52 14.81 -2.32 31.05
CA GLN A 52 14.95 -3.72 30.67
C GLN A 52 14.13 -4.09 29.43
N LEU A 53 13.39 -3.13 28.85
CA LEU A 53 12.62 -3.39 27.63
C LEU A 53 13.60 -3.67 26.48
N ARG A 54 13.34 -4.74 25.73
CA ARG A 54 14.14 -5.17 24.58
C ARG A 54 13.25 -5.30 23.35
N LYS A 55 13.80 -4.94 22.18
CA LYS A 55 13.12 -5.08 20.90
C LYS A 55 13.62 -6.36 20.25
N TYR A 56 12.68 -7.26 19.97
CA TYR A 56 12.97 -8.46 19.22
C TYR A 56 12.65 -8.22 17.74
N ASP A 57 13.68 -8.16 16.89
CA ASP A 57 13.56 -7.92 15.46
C ASP A 57 14.58 -8.77 14.70
N ASN A 58 14.18 -9.40 13.58
CA ASN A 58 15.06 -10.24 12.74
C ASN A 58 15.95 -11.27 13.49
N ASN A 59 15.43 -11.94 14.52
CA ASN A 59 16.16 -12.90 15.39
C ASN A 59 17.31 -12.29 16.21
N GLU A 60 17.37 -10.96 16.34
CA GLU A 60 18.33 -10.28 17.19
C GLU A 60 17.63 -9.45 18.27
N ILE A 61 18.18 -9.51 19.47
CA ILE A 61 17.76 -8.66 20.59
C ILE A 61 18.57 -7.37 20.49
N SER A 62 17.91 -6.28 20.11
CA SER A 62 18.57 -4.98 19.97
C SER A 62 18.38 -4.12 21.22
N GLU A 63 19.47 -3.49 21.67
CA GLU A 63 19.47 -2.47 22.72
C GLU A 63 19.25 -1.08 22.09
N GLY A 64 18.07 -0.51 22.29
CA GLY A 64 17.75 0.87 21.92
C GLY A 64 16.58 0.99 20.93
N GLY A 65 15.72 2.00 21.13
CA GLY A 65 14.53 2.26 20.31
C GLY A 65 13.20 2.40 21.07
N PHE A 66 13.25 2.48 22.40
CA PHE A 66 12.09 2.19 23.26
C PHE A 66 11.17 3.36 23.57
N ALA A 67 11.51 4.60 23.22
CA ALA A 67 10.60 5.72 23.52
C ALA A 67 9.23 5.56 22.85
N LEU A 68 9.19 5.01 21.63
CA LEU A 68 7.95 4.75 20.90
C LEU A 68 7.21 3.52 21.47
N ALA A 69 7.89 2.38 21.67
CA ALA A 69 7.26 1.19 22.24
C ALA A 69 6.77 1.40 23.69
N PHE A 70 7.53 2.15 24.49
CA PHE A 70 7.13 2.57 25.82
C PHE A 70 5.97 3.55 25.79
N HIS A 71 5.96 4.52 24.86
CA HIS A 71 4.84 5.42 24.65
C HIS A 71 3.58 4.63 24.24
N ASP A 72 3.68 3.70 23.31
CA ASP A 72 2.56 2.86 22.85
C ASP A 72 2.04 1.96 23.98
N LEU A 73 2.93 1.42 24.82
CA LEU A 73 2.56 0.66 26.01
C LEU A 73 1.90 1.55 27.08
N GLN A 74 2.46 2.73 27.34
CA GLN A 74 1.91 3.70 28.27
C GLN A 74 0.54 4.19 27.79
N GLU A 75 0.38 4.42 26.49
CA GLU A 75 -0.88 4.79 25.85
C GLU A 75 -1.88 3.63 25.92
N ALA A 76 -1.48 2.39 25.63
CA ALA A 76 -2.34 1.21 25.73
C ALA A 76 -2.85 0.98 27.17
N ILE A 77 -2.00 1.22 28.17
CA ILE A 77 -2.37 1.10 29.59
C ILE A 77 -3.21 2.30 30.04
N SER A 78 -2.89 3.51 29.60
CA SER A 78 -3.60 4.75 29.97
C SER A 78 -4.96 4.89 29.29
N ASN A 79 -5.10 4.41 28.05
CA ASN A 79 -6.35 4.40 27.29
C ASN A 79 -7.28 3.24 27.66
N THR A 80 -7.06 2.58 28.80
CA THR A 80 -7.98 1.56 29.34
C THR A 80 -9.30 2.15 29.86
N HIS A 81 -10.10 2.74 28.95
CA HIS A 81 -11.46 2.24 28.76
C HIS A 81 -11.32 0.85 28.17
N ILE A 82 -11.48 -0.15 29.04
CA ILE A 82 -11.29 -1.56 28.72
C ILE A 82 -12.44 -2.05 27.83
N ASN A 83 -12.40 -1.70 26.55
CA ASN A 83 -13.22 -2.25 25.47
C ASN A 83 -12.50 -2.18 24.11
N ALA A 84 -11.18 -1.93 24.10
CA ALA A 84 -10.39 -2.14 22.89
C ALA A 84 -10.31 -3.65 22.65
N SER A 85 -10.79 -4.09 21.48
CA SER A 85 -10.72 -5.49 21.07
C SER A 85 -9.26 -5.94 21.02
N ALA A 86 -9.05 -7.26 21.07
CA ALA A 86 -7.75 -7.89 20.85
C ALA A 86 -7.06 -7.43 19.54
N ASP A 87 -7.79 -6.77 18.65
CA ASP A 87 -7.29 -6.22 17.39
C ASP A 87 -6.33 -5.04 17.60
N VAL A 88 -6.54 -4.15 18.59
CA VAL A 88 -5.66 -2.99 18.82
C VAL A 88 -4.28 -3.42 19.33
N LEU A 89 -4.22 -4.49 20.12
CA LEU A 89 -2.95 -5.13 20.53
C LEU A 89 -2.31 -5.95 19.39
N SER A 90 -3.08 -6.30 18.36
CA SER A 90 -2.59 -7.05 17.20
C SER A 90 -2.03 -6.16 16.09
N GLU A 91 -2.41 -4.87 16.04
CA GLU A 91 -1.97 -3.94 14.99
C GLU A 91 -0.59 -3.32 15.28
N ALA A 92 -0.12 -3.33 16.53
CA ALA A 92 1.24 -2.94 16.93
C ALA A 92 2.33 -3.99 16.62
N ARG A 93 2.09 -4.91 15.67
CA ARG A 93 2.90 -6.12 15.42
C ARG A 93 4.09 -5.92 14.47
N HIS A 94 4.79 -4.80 14.58
CA HIS A 94 6.10 -4.65 13.94
C HIS A 94 7.16 -4.54 15.04
N ALA A 95 7.61 -5.71 15.49
CA ALA A 95 8.48 -6.05 16.62
C ALA A 95 7.78 -6.17 17.99
N GLU A 96 7.79 -7.37 18.56
CA GLU A 96 7.25 -7.64 19.89
C GLU A 96 8.21 -7.06 20.94
N ALA A 97 7.76 -6.02 21.64
CA ALA A 97 8.47 -5.50 22.80
C ALA A 97 8.29 -6.45 23.99
N GLY A 98 9.37 -6.81 24.65
CA GLY A 98 9.35 -7.76 25.76
C GLY A 98 10.60 -7.68 26.62
N PHE A 99 10.74 -8.64 27.51
CA PHE A 99 11.77 -8.65 28.55
C PHE A 99 12.47 -9.99 28.56
N LEU A 100 13.73 -9.97 29.01
CA LEU A 100 14.35 -11.19 29.48
C LEU A 100 13.75 -11.58 30.83
N ARG A 101 13.24 -12.81 30.93
CA ARG A 101 12.53 -13.35 32.11
C ARG A 101 13.34 -13.16 33.41
N GLN A 102 14.67 -13.22 33.32
CA GLN A 102 15.57 -13.11 34.46
C GLN A 102 15.72 -11.66 34.95
N GLU A 103 15.88 -10.70 34.03
CA GLU A 103 16.05 -9.28 34.35
C GLU A 103 14.76 -8.69 34.93
N VAL A 104 13.62 -9.09 34.35
CA VAL A 104 12.31 -8.67 34.86
C VAL A 104 11.99 -9.33 36.20
N ALA A 105 12.39 -10.59 36.41
CA ALA A 105 12.23 -11.26 37.69
C ALA A 105 12.99 -10.54 38.82
N VAL A 106 14.24 -10.12 38.59
CA VAL A 106 15.03 -9.33 39.55
C VAL A 106 14.33 -8.01 39.87
N THR A 107 13.91 -7.28 38.83
CA THR A 107 13.24 -5.98 38.98
C THR A 107 11.91 -6.11 39.74
N LEU A 108 11.12 -7.14 39.47
CA LEU A 108 9.87 -7.42 40.18
C LEU A 108 10.12 -7.77 41.66
N GLN A 109 11.15 -8.56 41.93
CA GLN A 109 11.57 -8.89 43.29
C GLN A 109 12.01 -7.65 44.08
N GLU A 110 12.80 -6.76 43.46
CA GLU A 110 13.21 -5.48 44.06
C GLU A 110 12.03 -4.55 44.35
N CYS A 111 10.95 -4.68 43.57
CA CYS A 111 9.70 -3.95 43.78
C CYS A 111 8.77 -4.61 44.81
N GLY A 112 9.18 -5.72 45.42
CA GLY A 112 8.38 -6.44 46.43
C GLY A 112 7.21 -7.23 45.86
N ILE A 113 7.22 -7.52 44.56
CA ILE A 113 6.20 -8.34 43.89
C ILE A 113 6.62 -9.80 43.96
N THR A 114 5.66 -10.69 44.23
CA THR A 114 5.93 -12.13 44.27
C THR A 114 6.31 -12.60 42.87
N VAL A 115 7.55 -13.04 42.68
CA VAL A 115 8.01 -13.50 41.36
C VAL A 115 7.38 -14.87 41.05
N PRO A 116 6.60 -14.99 39.95
CA PRO A 116 6.01 -16.27 39.56
C PRO A 116 7.09 -17.34 39.32
N PRO A 117 6.94 -18.58 39.83
CA PRO A 117 7.94 -19.63 39.67
C PRO A 117 8.31 -19.95 38.22
N CYS A 118 7.38 -19.72 37.28
CA CYS A 118 7.59 -19.88 35.84
C CYS A 118 8.57 -18.85 35.25
N LEU A 119 8.77 -17.68 35.87
CA LEU A 119 9.84 -16.73 35.52
C LEU A 119 11.21 -17.18 36.06
N LEU A 120 11.21 -17.96 37.15
CA LEU A 120 12.42 -18.47 37.80
C LEU A 120 12.91 -19.81 37.25
N LYS A 121 12.13 -20.48 36.39
CA LYS A 121 12.47 -21.79 35.78
C LYS A 121 13.69 -21.73 34.83
N GLY A 122 14.28 -20.56 34.60
CA GLY A 122 15.46 -20.34 33.76
C GLY A 122 16.83 -20.64 34.39
N ARG A 123 16.96 -21.18 35.61
CA ARG A 123 18.24 -21.75 36.09
C ARG A 123 18.53 -23.13 35.46
N GLY A 124 18.15 -23.33 34.21
CA GLY A 124 18.63 -24.42 33.40
C GLY A 124 20.11 -24.22 33.12
N THR A 125 20.88 -25.31 33.14
CA THR A 125 22.25 -25.34 32.60
C THR A 125 22.26 -24.59 31.27
N PRO A 126 23.13 -23.56 31.07
CA PRO A 126 23.13 -22.74 29.87
C PRO A 126 23.00 -23.58 28.60
N LEU A 127 22.10 -23.21 27.69
CA LEU A 127 21.75 -24.02 26.52
C LEU A 127 22.98 -24.45 25.70
N TRP A 128 24.00 -23.58 25.61
CA TRP A 128 25.28 -23.89 24.97
C TRP A 128 25.95 -25.14 25.59
N LYS A 129 25.86 -25.36 26.91
CA LYS A 129 26.41 -26.56 27.54
C LYS A 129 25.74 -27.83 27.03
N HIS A 130 24.45 -27.82 26.73
CA HIS A 130 23.76 -28.98 26.13
C HIS A 130 24.21 -29.21 24.69
N VAL A 131 24.34 -28.14 23.90
CA VAL A 131 24.83 -28.20 22.51
C VAL A 131 26.24 -28.79 22.45
N TYR A 132 27.11 -28.42 23.39
CA TYR A 132 28.46 -28.96 23.45
C TYR A 132 28.53 -30.32 24.17
N ALA A 133 27.58 -30.70 25.02
CA ALA A 133 27.56 -32.02 25.68
C ALA A 133 27.39 -33.19 24.70
N VAL A 134 26.74 -32.94 23.55
CA VAL A 134 26.54 -33.94 22.50
C VAL A 134 27.67 -33.96 21.46
N ARG A 135 28.59 -32.98 21.48
CA ARG A 135 29.69 -32.90 20.51
C ARG A 135 30.88 -33.73 20.97
N GLN A 136 31.34 -34.62 20.10
CA GLN A 136 32.57 -35.38 20.34
C GLN A 136 33.83 -34.51 20.23
N TRP A 137 33.78 -33.47 19.39
CA TRP A 137 34.91 -32.60 19.07
C TRP A 137 34.55 -31.14 19.35
N VAL A 138 35.49 -30.40 19.95
CA VAL A 138 35.32 -29.00 20.34
C VAL A 138 36.52 -28.21 19.84
N GLY A 139 36.28 -27.09 19.16
CA GLY A 139 37.36 -26.20 18.72
C GLY A 139 38.16 -25.63 19.89
N LEU A 140 39.47 -25.43 19.71
CA LEU A 140 40.39 -24.94 20.74
C LEU A 140 39.91 -23.64 21.41
N GLN A 141 39.43 -22.67 20.62
CA GLN A 141 38.91 -21.40 21.16
C GLN A 141 37.67 -21.63 22.02
N ALA A 142 36.72 -22.44 21.54
CA ALA A 142 35.53 -22.79 22.30
C ALA A 142 35.90 -23.50 23.60
N ALA A 143 36.84 -24.45 23.58
CA ALA A 143 37.29 -25.15 24.78
C ALA A 143 37.93 -24.22 25.82
N ALA A 144 38.75 -23.25 25.37
CA ALA A 144 39.33 -22.24 26.25
C ALA A 144 38.26 -21.31 26.85
N SER A 145 37.29 -20.84 26.06
CA SER A 145 36.15 -20.04 26.57
C SER A 145 35.32 -20.81 27.59
N ILE A 146 35.15 -22.11 27.41
CA ILE A 146 34.40 -22.97 28.32
C ILE A 146 35.11 -23.07 29.67
N LEU A 147 36.45 -23.19 29.67
CA LEU A 147 37.25 -23.26 30.90
C LEU A 147 37.29 -21.94 31.67
N THR A 148 37.15 -20.80 31.00
CA THR A 148 36.95 -19.50 31.67
C THR A 148 35.51 -19.32 32.18
N GLY A 149 34.62 -20.30 31.98
CA GLY A 149 33.22 -20.23 32.37
C GLY A 149 32.34 -19.40 31.43
N LYS A 150 32.87 -18.98 30.27
CA LYS A 150 32.19 -18.13 29.29
C LYS A 150 31.51 -18.95 28.19
N GLU A 151 30.55 -18.34 27.51
CA GLU A 151 29.89 -18.94 26.35
C GLU A 151 30.83 -18.97 25.13
N PRO A 152 30.94 -20.11 24.43
CA PRO A 152 31.71 -20.20 23.20
C PRO A 152 31.24 -19.19 22.15
N GLY A 153 32.14 -18.30 21.71
CA GLY A 153 31.84 -17.29 20.69
C GLY A 153 31.36 -15.93 21.22
N ALA A 154 31.28 -15.75 22.55
CA ALA A 154 31.07 -14.43 23.13
C ALA A 154 32.23 -13.50 22.77
N ALA A 155 31.93 -12.33 22.19
CA ALA A 155 32.93 -11.33 21.84
C ALA A 155 33.67 -10.86 23.10
N ASP A 156 34.99 -10.84 23.01
CA ASP A 156 35.93 -10.54 24.09
C ASP A 156 35.55 -9.32 24.93
N SER A 157 35.26 -9.55 26.22
CA SER A 157 35.28 -8.51 27.24
C SER A 157 36.21 -8.93 28.40
N ASP A 158 37.25 -8.10 28.58
CA ASP A 158 38.18 -7.91 29.70
C ASP A 158 39.01 -9.06 30.31
N ASP A 159 38.63 -10.35 30.22
CA ASP A 159 39.47 -11.45 30.77
C ASP A 159 40.33 -12.15 29.72
N HIS A 160 41.10 -11.38 28.96
CA HIS A 160 41.99 -11.95 27.95
C HIS A 160 43.05 -12.89 28.55
N GLN A 161 43.55 -12.59 29.75
CA GLN A 161 44.68 -13.32 30.33
C GLN A 161 44.36 -14.78 30.64
N ASP A 162 43.21 -15.06 31.25
CA ASP A 162 42.79 -16.41 31.58
C ASP A 162 42.43 -17.21 30.32
N PHE A 163 41.79 -16.56 29.34
CA PHE A 163 41.50 -17.19 28.06
C PHE A 163 42.78 -17.62 27.33
N TYR A 164 43.77 -16.73 27.22
CA TYR A 164 45.07 -17.07 26.59
C TYR A 164 45.82 -18.14 27.37
N HIS A 165 45.77 -18.09 28.71
CA HIS A 165 46.37 -19.12 29.56
C HIS A 165 45.79 -20.51 29.27
N TRP A 166 44.46 -20.64 29.29
CA TRP A 166 43.79 -21.91 28.99
C TRP A 166 44.02 -22.39 27.56
N ARG A 167 44.04 -21.45 26.61
CA ARG A 167 44.29 -21.76 25.21
C ARG A 167 45.69 -22.35 24.99
N GLU A 168 46.73 -21.76 25.57
CA GLU A 168 48.09 -22.32 25.46
C GLU A 168 48.22 -23.63 26.25
N ALA A 169 47.61 -23.76 27.43
CA ALA A 169 47.63 -25.02 28.19
C ALA A 169 46.98 -26.20 27.43
N LEU A 170 45.83 -25.97 26.78
CA LEU A 170 45.17 -26.98 25.95
C LEU A 170 45.98 -27.31 24.70
N LYS A 171 46.64 -26.31 24.11
CA LYS A 171 47.53 -26.49 22.95
C LYS A 171 48.78 -27.29 23.31
N ASP A 172 49.40 -27.02 24.46
CA ASP A 172 50.53 -27.80 24.97
C ASP A 172 50.13 -29.24 25.28
N ALA A 173 48.93 -29.45 25.82
CA ALA A 173 48.37 -30.77 26.06
C ALA A 173 48.11 -31.53 24.74
N ALA A 174 47.60 -30.86 23.71
CA ALA A 174 47.44 -31.43 22.38
C ALA A 174 48.80 -31.78 21.72
N ASN A 175 49.78 -30.87 21.80
CA ASN A 175 51.15 -31.09 21.29
C ASN A 175 51.86 -32.25 21.99
N SER A 176 51.59 -32.42 23.29
CA SER A 176 52.12 -33.52 24.10
C SER A 176 51.33 -34.82 23.95
N GLN A 177 50.38 -34.88 23.00
CA GLN A 177 49.51 -36.04 22.73
C GLN A 177 48.65 -36.48 23.93
N LEU A 178 48.38 -35.58 24.88
CA LEU A 178 47.48 -35.82 26.01
C LEU A 178 46.00 -35.62 25.63
N ILE A 179 45.74 -34.86 24.56
CA ILE A 179 44.41 -34.61 24.01
C ILE A 179 44.44 -34.93 22.51
N ALA A 180 43.56 -35.82 22.05
CA ALA A 180 43.50 -36.14 20.62
C ALA A 180 42.99 -34.94 19.81
N THR A 181 43.58 -34.72 18.65
CA THR A 181 43.17 -33.70 17.68
C THR A 181 42.63 -34.34 16.41
N ARG A 182 41.62 -33.73 15.79
CA ARG A 182 40.94 -34.32 14.62
C ARG A 182 41.68 -34.08 13.31
N ASP A 183 42.43 -32.98 13.22
CA ASP A 183 43.20 -32.59 12.05
C ASP A 183 44.67 -32.48 12.42
N GLY A 184 45.45 -33.51 12.06
CA GLY A 184 46.83 -33.69 12.51
C GLY A 184 47.87 -32.71 11.98
N GLU A 185 47.51 -31.67 11.21
CA GLU A 185 48.52 -30.82 10.55
C GLU A 185 47.99 -29.49 9.97
N SER A 186 46.89 -28.93 10.48
CA SER A 186 46.37 -27.66 9.93
C SER A 186 47.07 -26.45 10.54
N ALA A 187 47.85 -25.73 9.73
CA ALA A 187 48.69 -24.57 10.10
C ALA A 187 47.93 -23.33 10.62
N LEU A 188 46.60 -23.40 10.72
CA LEU A 188 45.76 -22.35 11.28
C LEU A 188 45.39 -22.72 12.71
N LEU A 189 46.08 -22.09 13.67
CA LEU A 189 45.88 -22.21 15.13
C LEU A 189 44.41 -22.09 15.60
N ASN A 190 43.54 -21.51 14.78
CA ASN A 190 42.13 -21.27 15.10
C ASN A 190 41.19 -22.44 14.74
N SER A 191 41.67 -23.47 14.03
CA SER A 191 40.82 -24.57 13.53
C SER A 191 41.10 -25.92 14.20
N ILE A 192 41.91 -25.96 15.25
CA ILE A 192 42.22 -27.22 15.93
C ILE A 192 40.98 -27.71 16.68
N GLU A 193 40.43 -28.86 16.26
CA GLU A 193 39.39 -29.57 16.99
C GLU A 193 40.00 -30.56 17.99
N LEU A 194 39.56 -30.49 19.24
CA LEU A 194 40.01 -31.30 20.37
C LEU A 194 38.94 -32.30 20.78
N SER A 195 39.36 -33.52 21.12
CA SER A 195 38.49 -34.57 21.67
C SER A 195 37.92 -34.16 23.03
N GLN A 196 36.59 -34.11 23.15
CA GLN A 196 35.92 -33.72 24.39
C GLN A 196 36.20 -34.70 25.54
N ALA A 197 36.33 -36.00 25.22
CA ALA A 197 36.64 -37.02 26.20
C ALA A 197 38.05 -36.84 26.79
N ASP A 198 39.02 -36.48 25.94
CA ASP A 198 40.39 -36.30 26.39
C ASP A 198 40.60 -34.98 27.12
N ILE A 199 39.89 -33.90 26.73
CA ILE A 199 39.86 -32.66 27.50
C ILE A 199 39.36 -32.93 28.93
N ARG A 200 38.28 -33.71 29.09
CA ARG A 200 37.77 -34.09 30.42
C ARG A 200 38.82 -34.85 31.22
N ASN A 201 39.41 -35.88 30.62
CA ASN A 201 40.46 -36.66 31.28
C ASN A 201 41.68 -35.79 31.67
N TRP A 202 42.05 -34.83 30.83
CA TRP A 202 43.12 -33.88 31.09
C TRP A 202 42.75 -32.92 32.23
N CYS A 203 41.54 -32.37 32.25
CA CYS A 203 41.02 -31.54 33.34
C CYS A 203 41.03 -32.31 34.66
N ASP A 204 40.49 -33.53 34.68
CA ASP A 204 40.43 -34.38 35.87
C ASP A 204 41.83 -34.68 36.44
N ARG A 205 42.82 -34.96 35.58
CA ARG A 205 44.21 -35.22 35.98
C ARG A 205 44.91 -33.99 36.58
N ASN A 206 44.53 -32.79 36.15
CA ASN A 206 45.11 -31.53 36.62
C ASN A 206 44.29 -30.86 37.73
N GLY A 207 43.21 -31.51 38.21
CA GLY A 207 42.37 -30.98 39.29
C GLY A 207 41.38 -29.90 38.86
N PHE A 208 41.07 -29.80 37.57
CA PHE A 208 40.10 -28.85 37.02
C PHE A 208 38.78 -29.54 36.69
N VAL A 209 37.66 -28.84 36.87
CA VAL A 209 36.33 -29.36 36.55
C VAL A 209 35.94 -28.92 35.14
N TRP A 210 35.71 -29.87 34.25
CA TRP A 210 35.16 -29.57 32.93
C TRP A 210 33.66 -29.25 33.05
N PRO A 211 33.22 -28.02 32.72
CA PRO A 211 31.87 -27.54 33.09
C PRO A 211 30.74 -28.04 32.17
N ILE A 212 31.05 -28.88 31.18
CA ILE A 212 30.06 -29.49 30.28
C ILE A 212 29.67 -30.88 30.81
N PRO A 213 28.38 -31.11 31.13
CA PRO A 213 27.93 -32.37 31.69
C PRO A 213 28.20 -33.54 30.74
N MET A 214 28.51 -34.71 31.29
CA MET A 214 28.63 -35.94 30.50
C MET A 214 27.29 -36.20 29.81
N PRO A 215 27.26 -36.51 28.50
CA PRO A 215 26.02 -36.95 27.88
C PRO A 215 25.54 -38.15 28.68
N ALA A 216 24.30 -38.10 29.16
CA ALA A 216 23.71 -39.23 29.85
C ALA A 216 23.90 -40.46 28.96
N PRO A 217 24.37 -41.60 29.49
CA PRO A 217 24.40 -42.82 28.71
C PRO A 217 23.00 -42.98 28.12
N LEU A 218 22.92 -43.17 26.80
CA LEU A 218 21.69 -43.56 26.13
C LEU A 218 21.26 -44.85 26.80
N SER A 219 20.45 -44.72 27.85
CA SER A 219 19.79 -45.83 28.51
C SER A 219 19.05 -46.56 27.40
N ASP A 220 19.20 -47.88 27.34
CA ASP A 220 18.50 -48.80 26.44
C ASP A 220 16.98 -48.74 26.66
N ALA A 221 16.38 -47.58 26.38
CA ALA A 221 14.95 -47.38 26.33
C ALA A 221 14.47 -47.94 24.99
N PRO A 222 13.43 -48.80 25.01
CA PRO A 222 13.11 -49.69 23.91
C PRO A 222 12.72 -48.90 22.65
N SER A 223 12.91 -49.52 21.49
CA SER A 223 12.59 -49.07 20.13
C SER A 223 11.19 -48.45 19.91
N THR A 224 10.33 -48.49 20.91
CA THR A 224 9.01 -47.83 21.00
C THR A 224 9.11 -46.30 20.81
N THR A 225 10.16 -45.65 21.31
CA THR A 225 10.32 -44.19 21.19
C THR A 225 10.64 -43.76 19.76
N TRP A 226 11.42 -44.58 19.03
CA TRP A 226 11.75 -44.31 17.62
C TRP A 226 10.56 -44.53 16.69
N ILE A 227 9.76 -45.57 16.95
CA ILE A 227 8.53 -45.82 16.20
C ILE A 227 7.54 -44.66 16.43
N SER A 228 7.36 -44.22 17.69
CA SER A 228 6.50 -43.08 18.01
C SER A 228 6.98 -41.76 17.39
N LEU A 229 8.28 -41.50 17.35
CA LEU A 229 8.86 -40.33 16.68
C LEU A 229 8.66 -40.38 15.15
N SER A 230 8.79 -41.57 14.56
CA SER A 230 8.54 -41.76 13.13
C SER A 230 7.07 -41.56 12.78
N ASP A 231 6.16 -42.09 13.58
CA ASP A 231 4.72 -41.93 13.39
C ASP A 231 4.31 -40.46 13.48
N ASN A 232 4.78 -39.76 14.53
CA ASN A 232 4.57 -38.32 14.69
C ASN A 232 5.15 -37.52 13.51
N LEU A 233 6.32 -37.90 12.98
CA LEU A 233 6.91 -37.23 11.82
C LEU A 233 6.05 -37.41 10.55
N THR A 234 5.47 -38.59 10.36
CA THR A 234 4.55 -38.83 9.23
C THR A 234 3.23 -38.09 9.38
N GLU A 235 2.72 -37.94 10.61
CA GLU A 235 1.52 -37.16 10.91
C GLU A 235 1.77 -35.67 10.64
N VAL A 236 2.85 -35.11 11.18
CA VAL A 236 3.26 -33.72 10.92
C VAL A 236 3.52 -33.47 9.43
N SER A 237 4.06 -34.45 8.70
CA SER A 237 4.25 -34.33 7.25
C SER A 237 2.92 -34.27 6.50
N ARG A 238 1.92 -35.07 6.92
CA ARG A 238 0.57 -35.00 6.35
C ARG A 238 -0.11 -33.68 6.66
N GLU A 239 -0.01 -33.20 7.91
CA GLU A 239 -0.57 -31.91 8.31
C GLU A 239 0.03 -30.76 7.51
N ARG A 240 1.35 -30.77 7.29
CA ARG A 240 2.02 -29.80 6.43
C ARG A 240 1.45 -29.82 5.02
N ASP A 241 1.27 -31.00 4.43
CA ASP A 241 0.77 -31.13 3.06
C ASP A 241 -0.70 -30.65 2.96
N THR A 242 -1.52 -30.91 3.99
CA THR A 242 -2.89 -30.38 4.05
C THR A 242 -2.93 -28.86 4.19
N LEU A 243 -2.10 -28.29 5.08
CA LEU A 243 -2.02 -26.84 5.26
C LEU A 243 -1.48 -26.14 4.01
N GLN A 244 -0.57 -26.79 3.28
CA GLN A 244 -0.07 -26.27 2.02
C GLN A 244 -1.17 -26.23 0.94
N ALA A 245 -1.99 -27.28 0.85
CA ALA A 245 -3.14 -27.29 -0.06
C ALA A 245 -4.20 -26.23 0.31
N GLU A 246 -4.44 -26.02 1.60
CA GLU A 246 -5.33 -24.94 2.08
C GLU A 246 -4.78 -23.56 1.77
N LEU A 247 -3.47 -23.34 1.96
CA LEU A 247 -2.83 -22.07 1.62
C LEU A 247 -2.95 -21.76 0.13
N GLU A 248 -2.72 -22.75 -0.74
CA GLU A 248 -2.90 -22.60 -2.19
C GLU A 248 -4.36 -22.28 -2.55
N LYS A 249 -5.32 -22.91 -1.86
CA LYS A 249 -6.75 -22.63 -2.03
C LYS A 249 -7.09 -21.19 -1.64
N VAL A 250 -6.69 -20.76 -0.44
CA VAL A 250 -6.94 -19.39 0.05
C VAL A 250 -6.26 -18.35 -0.84
N THR A 251 -5.07 -18.65 -1.33
CA THR A 251 -4.35 -17.75 -2.26
C THR A 251 -5.14 -17.57 -3.55
N ARG A 252 -5.69 -18.65 -4.11
CA ARG A 252 -6.54 -18.61 -5.31
C ARG A 252 -7.82 -17.81 -5.08
N GLU A 253 -8.52 -18.06 -3.97
CA GLU A 253 -9.75 -17.34 -3.61
C GLU A 253 -9.48 -15.82 -3.43
N ARG A 254 -8.37 -15.46 -2.80
CA ARG A 254 -7.94 -14.06 -2.67
C ARG A 254 -7.70 -13.41 -4.03
N ASP A 255 -7.03 -14.11 -4.95
CA ASP A 255 -6.71 -13.56 -6.26
C ASP A 255 -7.97 -13.42 -7.12
N GLU A 256 -8.92 -14.35 -7.02
CA GLU A 256 -10.25 -14.25 -7.64
C GLU A 256 -11.05 -13.06 -7.08
N ALA A 257 -11.05 -12.87 -5.76
CA ALA A 257 -11.71 -11.73 -5.12
C ALA A 257 -11.12 -10.38 -5.58
N ARG A 258 -9.79 -10.27 -5.67
CA ARG A 258 -9.12 -9.07 -6.20
C ARG A 258 -9.47 -8.80 -7.66
N ALA A 259 -9.56 -9.85 -8.48
CA ALA A 259 -9.97 -9.71 -9.88
C ALA A 259 -11.44 -9.28 -10.02
N GLU A 260 -12.32 -9.74 -9.14
CA GLU A 260 -13.72 -9.30 -9.06
C GLU A 260 -13.83 -7.84 -8.60
N GLU A 261 -13.07 -7.42 -7.59
CA GLU A 261 -13.02 -6.02 -7.15
C GLU A 261 -12.51 -5.09 -8.25
N ALA A 262 -11.46 -5.48 -8.99
CA ALA A 262 -10.97 -4.72 -10.13
C ALA A 262 -12.06 -4.55 -11.21
N ARG A 263 -12.78 -5.62 -11.54
CA ARG A 263 -13.92 -5.57 -12.49
C ARG A 263 -15.04 -4.65 -12.01
N ARG A 264 -15.36 -4.66 -10.71
CA ARG A 264 -16.36 -3.75 -10.13
C ARG A 264 -15.91 -2.30 -10.20
N HIS A 265 -14.64 -2.03 -9.91
CA HIS A 265 -14.09 -0.69 -10.00
C HIS A 265 -14.13 -0.15 -11.44
N GLU A 266 -13.75 -0.96 -12.44
CA GLU A 266 -13.88 -0.59 -13.85
C GLU A 266 -15.34 -0.33 -14.26
N SER A 267 -16.27 -1.18 -13.84
CA SER A 267 -17.71 -0.98 -14.09
C SER A 267 -18.21 0.32 -13.48
N TRP A 268 -17.85 0.61 -12.23
CA TRP A 268 -18.21 1.85 -11.55
C TRP A 268 -17.63 3.08 -12.26
N GLN A 269 -16.39 3.00 -12.74
CA GLN A 269 -15.76 4.08 -13.51
C GLN A 269 -16.52 4.35 -14.83
N LEU A 270 -16.90 3.30 -15.55
CA LEU A 270 -17.68 3.42 -16.77
C LEU A 270 -19.06 4.01 -16.50
N GLU A 271 -19.74 3.57 -15.44
CA GLU A 271 -21.04 4.12 -15.03
C GLU A 271 -20.93 5.62 -14.66
N SER A 272 -19.86 6.00 -13.94
CA SER A 272 -19.60 7.41 -13.62
C SER A 272 -19.37 8.25 -14.87
N GLN A 273 -18.54 7.78 -15.81
CA GLN A 273 -18.28 8.47 -17.08
C GLN A 273 -19.55 8.58 -17.94
N MET A 274 -20.34 7.52 -18.02
CA MET A 274 -21.63 7.55 -18.72
C MET A 274 -22.59 8.53 -18.06
N GLY A 275 -22.63 8.57 -16.72
CA GLY A 275 -23.42 9.53 -15.96
C GLY A 275 -23.06 10.97 -16.32
N GLU A 276 -21.78 11.30 -16.35
CA GLU A 276 -21.29 12.63 -16.75
C GLU A 276 -21.71 12.98 -18.19
N ILE A 277 -21.49 12.07 -19.14
CA ILE A 277 -21.88 12.28 -20.55
C ILE A 277 -23.38 12.52 -20.67
N ILE A 278 -24.20 11.71 -20.00
CA ILE A 278 -25.67 11.86 -20.03
C ILE A 278 -26.09 13.20 -19.41
N THR A 279 -25.46 13.62 -18.31
CA THR A 279 -25.78 14.93 -17.70
C THR A 279 -25.40 16.10 -18.59
N GLU A 280 -24.26 16.02 -19.26
CA GLU A 280 -23.80 17.05 -20.19
C GLU A 280 -24.71 17.14 -21.41
N ASP A 281 -25.05 16.01 -22.05
CA ASP A 281 -25.96 15.97 -23.20
C ASP A 281 -27.35 16.52 -22.84
N ARG A 282 -27.86 16.15 -21.65
CA ARG A 282 -29.12 16.70 -21.13
C ARG A 282 -29.07 18.21 -20.91
N ASN A 283 -27.95 18.75 -20.45
CA ASN A 283 -27.78 20.19 -20.27
C ASN A 283 -27.68 20.92 -21.61
N GLN A 284 -26.99 20.34 -22.59
CA GLN A 284 -26.92 20.88 -23.96
C GLN A 284 -28.31 20.91 -24.61
N GLU A 285 -29.09 19.84 -24.48
CA GLU A 285 -30.46 19.78 -25.00
C GLU A 285 -31.39 20.77 -24.30
N ARG A 286 -31.26 20.97 -22.98
CA ARG A 286 -31.99 22.04 -22.27
C ARG A 286 -31.64 23.42 -22.79
N ALA A 287 -30.36 23.68 -23.05
CA ALA A 287 -29.91 24.96 -23.61
C ALA A 287 -30.44 25.18 -25.03
N ARG A 288 -30.43 24.15 -25.88
CA ARG A 288 -31.02 24.18 -27.22
C ARG A 288 -32.52 24.45 -27.17
N ASN A 289 -33.25 23.72 -26.33
CA ASN A 289 -34.69 23.91 -26.14
C ASN A 289 -35.02 25.31 -25.62
N SER A 290 -34.22 25.86 -24.71
CA SER A 290 -34.39 27.24 -24.23
C SER A 290 -34.21 28.26 -25.37
N LYS A 291 -33.21 28.08 -26.24
CA LYS A 291 -32.99 28.96 -27.40
C LYS A 291 -34.15 28.86 -28.39
N LEU A 292 -34.61 27.64 -28.69
CA LEU A 292 -35.72 27.41 -29.61
C LEU A 292 -37.02 28.01 -29.06
N SER A 293 -37.27 27.87 -27.75
CA SER A 293 -38.42 28.47 -27.08
C SER A 293 -38.40 30.01 -27.17
N ALA A 294 -37.24 30.64 -26.97
CA ALA A 294 -37.09 32.08 -27.14
C ALA A 294 -37.34 32.54 -28.58
N GLU A 295 -36.88 31.76 -29.56
CA GLU A 295 -37.09 32.03 -30.98
C GLU A 295 -38.57 31.91 -31.37
N VAL A 296 -39.26 30.87 -30.87
CA VAL A 296 -40.71 30.71 -31.05
C VAL A 296 -41.47 31.91 -30.47
N ALA A 297 -41.11 32.37 -29.27
CA ALA A 297 -41.72 33.54 -28.66
C ALA A 297 -41.47 34.82 -29.48
N ARG A 298 -40.27 34.98 -30.05
CA ARG A 298 -39.93 36.09 -30.95
C ARG A 298 -40.80 36.07 -32.20
N LEU A 299 -40.88 34.92 -32.88
CA LEU A 299 -41.68 34.75 -34.10
C LEU A 299 -43.18 34.94 -33.83
N GLN A 300 -43.69 34.49 -32.69
CA GLN A 300 -45.08 34.76 -32.28
C GLN A 300 -45.34 36.25 -32.06
N THR A 301 -44.40 36.96 -31.44
CA THR A 301 -44.49 38.42 -31.26
C THR A 301 -44.49 39.13 -32.61
N GLU A 302 -43.63 38.71 -33.53
CA GLU A 302 -43.56 39.25 -34.89
C GLU A 302 -44.83 38.97 -35.70
N LEU A 303 -45.36 37.74 -35.63
CA LEU A 303 -46.63 37.37 -36.24
C LEU A 303 -47.78 38.23 -35.70
N THR A 304 -47.85 38.40 -34.37
CA THR A 304 -48.85 39.25 -33.72
C THR A 304 -48.70 40.71 -34.18
N ARG A 305 -47.47 41.21 -34.30
CA ARG A 305 -47.21 42.55 -34.85
C ARG A 305 -47.73 42.68 -36.28
N LEU A 306 -47.42 41.71 -37.15
CA LEU A 306 -47.84 41.71 -38.54
C LEU A 306 -49.37 41.62 -38.69
N GLN A 307 -50.03 40.80 -37.86
CA GLN A 307 -51.50 40.70 -37.82
C GLN A 307 -52.16 41.97 -37.24
N ALA A 308 -51.51 42.64 -36.29
CA ALA A 308 -52.00 43.86 -35.66
C ALA A 308 -51.71 45.13 -36.47
N THR A 309 -50.83 45.09 -37.49
CA THR A 309 -50.78 46.09 -38.56
C THR A 309 -51.86 45.77 -39.58
N PRO A 310 -53.02 46.45 -39.56
CA PRO A 310 -53.90 46.40 -40.70
C PRO A 310 -53.26 47.35 -41.70
N THR A 311 -52.35 46.88 -42.55
CA THR A 311 -52.23 47.54 -43.84
C THR A 311 -53.54 47.26 -44.54
N PRO A 312 -54.43 48.24 -44.73
CA PRO A 312 -55.46 48.04 -45.70
C PRO A 312 -54.69 47.81 -47.01
N ILE A 313 -55.02 46.75 -47.75
CA ILE A 313 -54.71 46.73 -49.17
C ILE A 313 -55.65 47.77 -49.80
N THR A 314 -55.41 49.04 -49.51
CA THR A 314 -55.89 50.14 -50.33
C THR A 314 -55.06 50.08 -51.59
N LYS A 315 -55.75 50.02 -52.74
CA LYS A 315 -55.17 50.19 -54.08
C LYS A 315 -54.65 51.62 -54.29
N ASP A 316 -54.03 52.19 -53.27
CA ASP A 316 -53.49 53.54 -53.27
C ASP A 316 -51.98 53.43 -53.14
N HIS A 317 -51.31 53.81 -54.23
CA HIS A 317 -49.92 53.47 -54.53
C HIS A 317 -48.97 54.49 -53.89
N SER A 318 -49.54 55.43 -53.13
CA SER A 318 -48.90 56.54 -52.44
C SER A 318 -48.11 56.13 -51.19
N ALA A 319 -48.26 54.89 -50.71
CA ALA A 319 -47.62 54.40 -49.47
C ALA A 319 -46.29 53.66 -49.67
N ILE A 320 -45.85 53.37 -50.91
CA ILE A 320 -44.55 52.73 -51.15
C ILE A 320 -43.46 53.82 -51.15
N GLN A 321 -42.91 54.12 -49.98
CA GLN A 321 -41.78 55.04 -49.84
C GLN A 321 -40.44 54.30 -49.93
N GLY A 322 -39.60 54.76 -50.86
CA GLY A 322 -38.22 54.34 -51.04
C GLY A 322 -37.65 54.95 -52.31
N GLU A 323 -36.41 55.42 -52.27
CA GLU A 323 -35.72 56.04 -53.43
C GLU A 323 -35.78 55.15 -54.68
N THR A 324 -35.75 53.83 -54.49
CA THR A 324 -35.87 52.83 -55.57
C THR A 324 -37.25 52.82 -56.23
N PHE A 325 -38.33 53.05 -55.48
CA PHE A 325 -39.69 53.08 -56.03
C PHE A 325 -39.97 54.41 -56.72
N ALA A 326 -39.45 55.52 -56.19
CA ALA A 326 -39.49 56.82 -56.85
C ALA A 326 -38.77 56.78 -58.21
N ALA A 327 -37.56 56.19 -58.25
CA ALA A 327 -36.81 56.00 -59.49
C ALA A 327 -37.53 55.09 -60.51
N LEU A 328 -38.25 54.07 -60.03
CA LEU A 328 -39.09 53.22 -60.89
C LEU A 328 -40.30 53.99 -61.44
N LEU A 329 -40.95 54.81 -60.62
CA LEU A 329 -42.11 55.59 -61.04
C LEU A 329 -41.73 56.66 -62.07
N GLU A 330 -40.58 57.31 -61.86
CA GLU A 330 -39.98 58.26 -62.80
C GLU A 330 -39.65 57.55 -64.13
N ALA A 331 -38.98 56.40 -64.08
CA ALA A 331 -38.69 55.60 -65.27
C ALA A 331 -39.93 55.08 -66.01
N VAL A 332 -41.04 54.82 -65.31
CA VAL A 332 -42.34 54.46 -65.91
C VAL A 332 -42.98 55.67 -66.58
N ASN A 333 -42.94 56.84 -65.95
CA ASN A 333 -43.54 58.07 -66.49
C ASN A 333 -42.79 58.64 -67.69
N ASP A 334 -41.46 58.48 -67.75
CA ASP A 334 -40.63 58.95 -68.86
C ASP A 334 -40.62 57.99 -70.06
N TYR A 335 -41.07 56.74 -69.85
CA TYR A 335 -41.07 55.69 -70.87
C TYR A 335 -41.82 56.07 -72.17
N PRO A 336 -43.02 56.70 -72.15
CA PRO A 336 -43.74 57.05 -73.37
C PRO A 336 -42.98 58.08 -74.23
N ALA A 337 -42.34 59.06 -73.59
CA ALA A 337 -41.55 60.07 -74.29
C ALA A 337 -40.28 59.47 -74.91
N TRP A 338 -39.59 58.60 -74.16
CA TRP A 338 -38.44 57.85 -74.67
C TRP A 338 -38.82 56.90 -75.81
N ALA A 339 -39.96 56.21 -75.70
CA ALA A 339 -40.45 55.30 -76.73
C ALA A 339 -40.81 56.05 -78.02
N ALA A 340 -41.38 57.25 -77.92
CA ALA A 340 -41.73 58.10 -79.07
C ALA A 340 -40.49 58.72 -79.77
N ALA A 341 -39.42 59.00 -79.03
CA ALA A 341 -38.18 59.56 -79.59
C ALA A 341 -37.31 58.52 -80.34
N ARG A 342 -37.65 57.23 -80.27
CA ARG A 342 -36.82 56.15 -80.81
C ARG A 342 -37.18 55.84 -82.27
N THR A 343 -36.41 56.40 -83.20
CA THR A 343 -36.55 56.24 -84.67
C THR A 343 -36.05 54.91 -85.25
N ARG A 344 -35.68 53.92 -84.44
CA ARG A 344 -35.29 52.58 -84.91
C ARG A 344 -36.37 51.55 -84.58
N THR A 345 -36.92 50.95 -85.62
CA THR A 345 -38.08 50.07 -85.63
C THR A 345 -37.87 48.67 -85.05
N GLU A 346 -36.67 48.31 -84.58
CA GLU A 346 -36.44 47.01 -83.91
C GLU A 346 -35.55 47.14 -82.65
N PRO A 347 -35.92 46.45 -81.54
CA PRO A 347 -35.06 46.32 -80.38
C PRO A 347 -33.88 45.38 -80.69
N PRO A 348 -32.63 45.70 -80.27
CA PRO A 348 -31.49 44.80 -80.48
C PRO A 348 -31.70 43.50 -79.69
N LEU A 349 -31.35 42.36 -80.30
CA LEU A 349 -31.45 41.04 -79.69
C LEU A 349 -30.54 40.96 -78.45
N LEU A 350 -30.91 40.17 -77.44
CA LEU A 350 -30.19 40.04 -76.16
C LEU A 350 -28.67 39.87 -76.30
N LYS A 351 -28.26 39.11 -77.33
CA LYS A 351 -26.86 38.80 -77.66
C LYS A 351 -26.06 40.02 -78.16
N GLU A 352 -26.72 41.05 -78.66
CA GLU A 352 -26.11 42.29 -79.20
C GLU A 352 -26.07 43.42 -78.16
N VAL A 353 -26.75 43.25 -77.02
CA VAL A 353 -26.86 44.26 -75.97
C VAL A 353 -25.50 44.53 -75.30
N LEU A 354 -24.66 43.51 -75.13
CA LEU A 354 -23.34 43.68 -74.50
C LEU A 354 -22.40 44.55 -75.35
N SER A 355 -22.41 44.35 -76.67
CA SER A 355 -21.60 45.14 -77.62
C SER A 355 -22.13 46.57 -77.75
N TRP A 356 -23.46 46.76 -77.69
CA TRP A 356 -24.08 48.08 -77.71
C TRP A 356 -23.81 48.89 -76.42
N LEU A 357 -23.82 48.23 -75.26
CA LEU A 357 -23.53 48.86 -73.96
C LEU A 357 -22.10 49.42 -73.90
N GLN A 358 -21.12 48.79 -74.53
CA GLN A 358 -19.71 49.21 -74.45
C GLN A 358 -19.44 50.65 -74.93
N GLY A 359 -20.24 51.19 -75.85
CA GLY A 359 -20.09 52.55 -76.39
C GLY A 359 -20.97 53.64 -75.77
N LYS A 360 -21.72 53.33 -74.70
CA LYS A 360 -22.70 54.24 -74.10
C LYS A 360 -22.34 54.71 -72.69
N THR A 361 -22.79 55.90 -72.31
CA THR A 361 -22.57 56.48 -70.96
C THR A 361 -23.31 55.66 -69.91
N LYS A 362 -22.88 55.75 -68.65
CA LYS A 362 -23.47 54.99 -67.54
C LYS A 362 -24.98 55.25 -67.39
N ASP A 363 -25.43 56.47 -67.70
CA ASP A 363 -26.83 56.88 -67.59
C ASP A 363 -27.69 56.23 -68.69
N ASP A 364 -27.19 56.19 -69.94
CA ASP A 364 -27.86 55.51 -71.06
C ASP A 364 -28.06 54.00 -70.80
N ARG A 365 -27.09 53.37 -70.13
CA ARG A 365 -27.15 51.94 -69.76
C ARG A 365 -28.18 51.69 -68.67
N THR A 366 -28.24 52.57 -67.68
CA THR A 366 -29.15 52.46 -66.52
C THR A 366 -30.59 52.69 -66.96
N ALA A 367 -30.84 53.68 -67.82
CA ALA A 367 -32.15 53.91 -68.41
C ALA A 367 -32.63 52.69 -69.22
N TYR A 368 -31.77 52.10 -70.06
CA TYR A 368 -32.14 50.92 -70.86
C TYR A 368 -32.56 49.71 -70.02
N VAL A 369 -31.80 49.40 -68.95
CA VAL A 369 -32.10 48.26 -68.07
C VAL A 369 -33.39 48.52 -67.27
N ALA A 370 -33.54 49.72 -66.69
CA ALA A 370 -34.75 50.09 -65.97
C ALA A 370 -36.00 49.99 -66.86
N HIS A 371 -35.95 50.52 -68.08
CA HIS A 371 -37.09 50.48 -69.00
C HIS A 371 -37.44 49.07 -69.49
N ARG A 372 -36.45 48.18 -69.64
CA ARG A 372 -36.73 46.82 -70.06
C ARG A 372 -37.35 45.98 -68.95
N VAL A 373 -36.90 46.17 -67.71
CA VAL A 373 -37.54 45.56 -66.53
C VAL A 373 -38.99 46.04 -66.44
N VAL A 374 -39.26 47.34 -66.60
CA VAL A 374 -40.65 47.85 -66.63
C VAL A 374 -41.46 47.22 -67.78
N ALA A 375 -40.92 47.15 -69.00
CA ALA A 375 -41.65 46.59 -70.14
C ALA A 375 -41.98 45.09 -69.98
N GLU A 376 -41.05 44.30 -69.42
CA GLU A 376 -41.25 42.86 -69.19
C GLU A 376 -42.15 42.60 -67.97
N HIS A 377 -42.01 43.36 -66.88
CA HIS A 377 -42.76 43.14 -65.64
C HIS A 377 -44.22 43.60 -65.71
N PHE A 378 -44.50 44.68 -66.44
CA PHE A 378 -45.87 45.18 -66.62
C PHE A 378 -46.58 44.60 -67.85
N ALA A 379 -45.97 43.64 -68.55
CA ALA A 379 -46.52 42.98 -69.73
C ALA A 379 -47.11 43.96 -70.76
N LEU A 380 -46.47 45.12 -70.94
CA LEU A 380 -46.83 46.13 -71.94
C LEU A 380 -46.45 45.59 -73.33
N LYS A 381 -47.20 44.58 -73.79
CA LYS A 381 -47.14 44.09 -75.16
C LYS A 381 -47.48 45.26 -76.08
N ARG A 382 -46.51 45.67 -76.91
CA ARG A 382 -46.81 46.49 -78.09
C ARG A 382 -47.74 45.67 -78.98
N SER A 383 -49.01 46.06 -79.04
CA SER A 383 -49.81 45.79 -80.22
C SER A 383 -49.22 46.67 -81.34
N CYS A 384 -49.02 46.08 -82.51
CA CYS A 384 -48.24 46.55 -83.65
C CYS A 384 -48.25 48.07 -83.90
#